data_AF-A0A1M6UL76-F1
#
_entry.id   AF-A0A1M6UL76-F1
#
_cell.length_a   1.000
_cell.length_b   1.000
_cell.length_c   1.000
_cell.angle_alpha   90.00
_cell.angle_beta   90.00
_cell.angle_gamma   90.00
#
_symmetry.space_group_name_H-M   'P 1'
#
loop_
_entity.id
_entity.type
_entity.pdbx_description
1 polymer ?
#
loop_
_entity_poly.entity_id
_entity_poly.type
_entity_poly.pdbx_seq_one_letter_code
_entity_poly.pdbx_strand_id
1 'polypeptide(L)'
;MWYNVDVRKLAVLLLPTFLRGAVMQAYLRAMVKPIDDIHYQFLQKRKENLYIMEHNGQKCYLRAALNDSFDNELRRIEIDDGNLYDAEYIYTDAEIDSNPFLAKYLDLILYQDADLGDTAVDFYVRVPTDIFYNEYEMKYLIDFYKLASKRYLIVPL
;
A
#
# COMPACT_ATOMS: atom_id res chain seq x y z
N MET A 1 -5.50 5.78 -26.83
CA MET A 1 -5.64 7.03 -27.62
C MET A 1 -7.09 7.55 -27.62
N TRP A 2 -8.12 6.70 -27.76
CA TRP A 2 -9.53 7.13 -27.81
C TRP A 2 -10.19 7.53 -26.49
N TYR A 3 -9.49 7.36 -25.36
CA TYR A 3 -10.04 7.66 -24.04
C TYR A 3 -9.81 9.11 -23.60
N ASN A 4 -8.94 9.86 -24.27
CA ASN A 4 -8.62 11.26 -23.89
C ASN A 4 -9.35 12.21 -24.85
N VAL A 5 -10.66 12.38 -24.65
CA VAL A 5 -11.52 13.16 -25.52
C VAL A 5 -12.08 14.34 -24.74
N ASP A 6 -11.86 15.55 -25.24
CA ASP A 6 -12.52 16.74 -24.69
C ASP A 6 -13.96 16.79 -25.20
N VAL A 7 -14.89 16.36 -24.34
CA VAL A 7 -16.32 16.25 -24.64
C VAL A 7 -16.92 17.64 -24.95
N ARG A 8 -16.48 18.68 -24.24
CA ARG A 8 -16.95 20.06 -24.45
C ARG A 8 -16.52 20.60 -25.81
N LYS A 9 -15.27 20.35 -26.18
CA LYS A 9 -14.75 20.72 -27.51
C LYS A 9 -15.45 19.93 -28.61
N LEU A 10 -15.65 18.63 -28.42
CA LEU A 10 -16.35 17.78 -29.39
C LEU A 10 -17.78 18.27 -29.64
N ALA A 11 -18.52 18.62 -28.60
CA ALA A 11 -19.88 19.15 -28.72
C ALA A 11 -19.95 20.41 -29.59
N VAL A 12 -18.97 21.32 -29.46
CA VAL A 12 -18.88 22.54 -30.28
C VAL A 12 -18.44 22.21 -31.72
N LEU A 13 -17.58 21.21 -31.92
CA LEU A 13 -17.15 20.80 -33.26
C LEU A 13 -18.27 20.16 -34.08
N LEU A 14 -19.19 19.46 -33.42
CA LEU A 14 -20.37 18.85 -34.06
C LEU A 14 -21.45 19.89 -34.44
N LEU A 15 -21.38 21.11 -33.91
CA LEU A 15 -22.25 22.19 -34.35
C LEU A 15 -21.86 22.70 -35.74
N PRO A 16 -22.84 22.98 -36.62
CA PRO A 16 -22.63 23.78 -37.82
C PRO A 16 -21.99 25.14 -37.49
N THR A 17 -21.09 25.61 -38.35
CA THR A 17 -20.24 26.79 -38.07
C THR A 17 -21.05 28.05 -37.74
N PHE A 18 -22.18 28.26 -38.41
CA PHE A 18 -23.06 29.42 -38.20
C PHE A 18 -23.84 29.39 -36.87
N LEU A 19 -23.91 28.24 -36.17
CA LEU A 19 -24.52 28.12 -34.85
C LEU A 19 -23.51 28.20 -33.69
N ARG A 20 -22.22 28.40 -33.96
CA ARG A 20 -21.16 28.45 -32.93
C ARG A 20 -21.06 29.81 -32.23
N GLY A 21 -22.15 30.55 -32.10
CA GLY A 21 -22.21 31.78 -31.31
C GLY A 21 -21.98 31.51 -29.81
N ALA A 22 -21.55 32.54 -29.06
CA ALA A 22 -21.19 32.40 -27.64
C ALA A 22 -22.33 31.82 -26.76
N VAL A 23 -23.57 32.27 -26.99
CA VAL A 23 -24.75 31.82 -26.23
C VAL A 23 -25.04 30.33 -26.48
N MET A 24 -25.03 29.90 -27.75
CA MET A 24 -25.28 28.49 -28.10
C MET A 24 -24.18 27.58 -27.57
N GLN A 25 -22.91 28.01 -27.62
CA GLN A 25 -21.81 27.26 -27.00
C GLN A 25 -21.98 27.12 -25.49
N ALA A 26 -22.37 28.19 -24.79
CA ALA A 26 -22.62 28.14 -23.36
C ALA A 26 -23.76 27.17 -23.01
N TYR A 27 -24.86 27.24 -23.76
CA TYR A 27 -26.00 26.34 -23.60
C TYR A 27 -25.60 24.86 -23.80
N LEU A 28 -24.87 24.54 -24.86
CA LEU A 28 -24.42 23.17 -25.10
C LEU A 28 -23.42 22.67 -24.08
N ARG A 29 -22.50 23.52 -23.62
CA ARG A 29 -21.58 23.16 -22.54
C ARG A 29 -22.33 22.83 -21.26
N ALA A 30 -23.42 23.54 -20.96
CA ALA A 30 -24.28 23.21 -19.83
C ALA A 30 -24.98 21.86 -20.01
N MET A 31 -25.51 21.55 -21.21
CA MET A 31 -26.16 20.27 -21.50
C MET A 31 -25.20 19.07 -21.44
N VAL A 32 -23.95 19.26 -21.87
CA VAL A 32 -22.94 18.18 -21.97
C VAL A 32 -22.16 18.01 -20.67
N LYS A 33 -22.29 18.94 -19.71
CA LYS A 33 -21.64 18.89 -18.40
C LYS A 33 -21.72 17.52 -17.69
N PRO A 34 -22.87 16.85 -17.57
CA PRO A 34 -22.91 15.53 -16.91
C PRO A 34 -22.08 14.46 -17.63
N ILE A 35 -21.98 14.53 -18.97
CA ILE A 35 -21.14 13.60 -19.75
C ILE A 35 -19.66 13.91 -19.50
N ASP A 36 -19.28 15.19 -19.45
CA ASP A 36 -17.93 15.65 -19.11
C ASP A 36 -17.54 15.18 -17.69
N ASP A 37 -18.47 15.22 -16.73
CA ASP A 37 -18.26 14.75 -15.37
C ASP A 37 -18.04 13.23 -15.29
N ILE A 38 -18.86 12.45 -16.01
CA ILE A 38 -18.68 11.00 -16.10
C ILE A 38 -17.34 10.68 -16.77
N HIS A 39 -16.99 11.41 -17.82
CA HIS A 39 -15.70 11.23 -18.51
C HIS A 39 -14.52 11.52 -17.58
N TYR A 40 -14.61 12.61 -16.80
CA TYR A 40 -13.60 12.94 -15.81
C TYR A 40 -13.45 11.85 -14.74
N GLN A 41 -14.56 11.36 -14.18
CA GLN A 41 -14.53 10.26 -13.20
C GLN A 41 -13.89 9.00 -13.78
N PHE A 42 -14.22 8.66 -15.04
CA PHE A 42 -13.60 7.55 -15.75
C PHE A 42 -12.08 7.75 -15.91
N LEU A 43 -11.62 8.95 -16.25
CA LEU A 43 -10.19 9.25 -16.37
C LEU A 43 -9.47 9.10 -15.03
N GLN A 44 -10.06 9.56 -13.93
CA GLN A 44 -9.51 9.38 -12.59
C GLN A 44 -9.43 7.88 -12.22
N LYS A 45 -10.51 7.13 -12.40
CA LYS A 45 -10.52 5.68 -12.15
C LYS A 45 -9.53 4.93 -13.02
N ARG A 46 -9.35 5.34 -14.28
CA ARG A 46 -8.33 4.78 -15.14
C ARG A 46 -6.92 5.04 -14.61
N LYS A 47 -6.65 6.26 -14.14
CA LYS A 47 -5.35 6.62 -13.54
C LYS A 47 -5.07 5.79 -12.29
N GLU A 48 -6.06 5.66 -11.40
CA GLU A 48 -5.99 4.81 -10.20
C GLU A 48 -5.73 3.34 -10.56
N ASN A 49 -6.46 2.79 -11.54
CA ASN A 49 -6.29 1.41 -11.97
C ASN A 49 -4.91 1.15 -12.59
N LEU A 50 -4.39 2.10 -13.38
CA LEU A 50 -3.04 1.98 -13.91
C LEU A 50 -2.00 1.99 -12.81
N TYR A 51 -2.14 2.87 -11.83
CA TYR A 51 -1.27 2.89 -10.66
C TYR A 51 -1.28 1.54 -9.94
N ILE A 52 -2.46 0.98 -9.70
CA ILE A 52 -2.64 -0.37 -9.12
C ILE A 52 -1.95 -1.44 -9.96
N MET A 53 -2.03 -1.37 -11.29
CA MET A 53 -1.40 -2.36 -12.18
C MET A 53 0.12 -2.23 -12.24
N GLU A 54 0.65 -1.03 -12.04
CA GLU A 54 2.10 -0.76 -12.02
C GLU A 54 2.75 -1.17 -10.69
N HIS A 55 1.97 -1.24 -9.61
CA HIS A 55 2.44 -1.63 -8.29
C HIS A 55 2.08 -3.09 -7.96
N ASN A 56 2.98 -3.77 -7.27
CA ASN A 56 2.78 -5.15 -6.84
C ASN A 56 3.42 -5.39 -5.46
N GLY A 57 3.34 -6.61 -4.97
CA GLY A 57 3.89 -7.00 -3.66
C GLY A 57 5.41 -7.04 -3.55
N GLN A 58 6.18 -6.65 -4.57
CA GLN A 58 7.63 -6.54 -4.44
C GLN A 58 7.98 -5.38 -3.51
N LYS A 59 9.06 -5.56 -2.73
CA LYS A 59 9.56 -4.63 -1.71
C LYS A 59 9.63 -3.17 -2.20
N CYS A 60 10.13 -2.93 -3.40
CA CYS A 60 10.26 -1.58 -3.97
C CYS A 60 8.89 -0.94 -4.26
N TYR A 61 7.97 -1.66 -4.90
CA TYR A 61 6.66 -1.14 -5.28
C TYR A 61 5.72 -1.01 -4.08
N LEU A 62 5.68 -1.99 -3.18
CA LEU A 62 4.89 -1.89 -1.95
C LEU A 62 5.36 -0.71 -1.09
N ARG A 63 6.68 -0.51 -0.97
CA ARG A 63 7.24 0.64 -0.27
C ARG A 63 6.88 1.96 -0.96
N ALA A 64 6.92 2.01 -2.30
CA ALA A 64 6.51 3.19 -3.05
C ALA A 64 5.04 3.53 -2.79
N ALA A 65 4.14 2.54 -2.84
CA ALA A 65 2.71 2.73 -2.59
C ALA A 65 2.40 3.21 -1.17
N LEU A 66 3.12 2.68 -0.17
CA LEU A 66 3.00 3.13 1.21
C LEU A 66 3.46 4.58 1.38
N ASN A 67 4.61 4.95 0.81
CA ASN A 67 5.11 6.32 0.89
C ASN A 67 4.21 7.30 0.14
N ASP A 68 3.74 6.95 -1.06
CA ASP A 68 2.82 7.81 -1.83
C ASP A 68 1.53 8.10 -1.06
N SER A 69 1.07 7.15 -0.23
CA SER A 69 -0.19 7.26 0.52
C SER A 69 -0.01 7.94 1.89
N PHE A 70 1.09 7.66 2.61
CA PHE A 70 1.25 8.05 4.02
C PHE A 70 2.46 8.96 4.31
N ASP A 71 3.50 8.96 3.48
CA ASP A 71 4.71 9.80 3.64
C ASP A 71 5.19 10.37 2.30
N ASN A 72 4.33 11.16 1.63
CA ASN A 72 4.60 11.57 0.26
C ASN A 72 5.79 12.56 0.15
N GLU A 73 6.07 13.32 1.21
CA GLU A 73 7.14 14.32 1.22
C GLU A 73 8.51 13.73 1.53
N LEU A 74 8.65 13.02 2.66
CA LEU A 74 9.95 12.55 3.15
C LEU A 74 10.23 11.09 2.77
N ARG A 75 9.19 10.30 2.48
CA ARG A 75 9.26 8.92 1.99
C ARG A 75 10.11 7.98 2.85
N ARG A 76 9.92 8.04 4.17
CA ARG A 76 10.75 7.36 5.17
C ARG A 76 10.23 5.98 5.58
N ILE A 77 9.13 5.50 5.00
CA ILE A 77 8.61 4.16 5.31
C ILE A 77 9.55 3.10 4.73
N GLU A 78 10.00 2.19 5.58
CA GLU A 78 10.91 1.11 5.22
C GLU A 78 10.19 -0.24 5.29
N ILE A 79 10.71 -1.18 4.51
CA ILE A 79 10.26 -2.58 4.56
C ILE A 79 11.53 -3.38 4.82
N ASP A 80 11.51 -4.19 5.87
CA ASP A 80 12.59 -5.07 6.27
C ASP A 80 12.16 -6.51 6.17
N ASP A 81 13.11 -7.39 5.92
CA ASP A 81 12.84 -8.81 5.86
C ASP A 81 12.61 -9.36 7.27
N GLY A 82 11.75 -10.38 7.37
CA GLY A 82 11.46 -11.05 8.63
C GLY A 82 12.70 -11.76 9.17
N ASN A 83 12.91 -11.69 10.48
CA ASN A 83 13.91 -12.52 11.13
C ASN A 83 13.24 -13.84 11.51
N LEU A 84 13.77 -14.96 11.02
CA LEU A 84 13.42 -16.27 11.55
C LEU A 84 14.47 -16.64 12.59
N TYR A 85 14.13 -16.48 13.87
CA TYR A 85 14.90 -17.09 14.94
C TYR A 85 14.35 -18.48 15.23
N ASP A 86 15.25 -19.45 15.41
CA ASP A 86 14.89 -20.78 15.84
C ASP A 86 14.36 -20.71 17.29
N ALA A 87 13.27 -21.43 17.56
CA ALA A 87 12.75 -21.53 18.90
C ALA A 87 13.68 -22.37 19.77
N GLU A 88 14.29 -21.76 20.78
CA GLU A 88 15.10 -22.47 21.77
C GLU A 88 14.23 -22.96 22.93
N TYR A 89 14.42 -24.23 23.31
CA TYR A 89 13.71 -24.82 24.44
C TYR A 89 14.33 -24.33 25.75
N ILE A 90 13.49 -23.75 26.62
CA ILE A 90 13.89 -23.36 27.96
C ILE A 90 13.86 -24.61 28.86
N TYR A 91 15.04 -25.02 29.33
CA TYR A 91 15.20 -26.16 30.22
C TYR A 91 14.72 -25.85 31.64
N THR A 92 14.13 -26.84 32.29
CA THR A 92 13.74 -26.77 33.70
C THR A 92 14.91 -27.06 34.63
N ASP A 93 14.83 -26.59 35.88
CA ASP A 93 15.89 -26.78 36.88
C ASP A 93 16.25 -28.27 37.06
N ALA A 94 15.25 -29.16 37.06
CA ALA A 94 15.46 -30.60 37.20
C ALA A 94 16.23 -31.23 36.01
N GLU A 95 16.06 -30.69 34.81
CA GLU A 95 16.78 -31.14 33.61
C GLU A 95 18.24 -30.67 33.64
N ILE A 96 18.48 -29.44 34.10
CA ILE A 96 19.82 -28.87 34.28
C ILE A 96 20.59 -29.63 35.36
N ASP A 97 19.95 -29.95 36.49
CA ASP A 97 20.55 -30.73 37.57
C ASP A 97 20.97 -32.13 37.10
N SER A 98 20.21 -32.72 36.16
CA SER A 98 20.50 -34.02 35.57
C SER A 98 21.63 -33.96 34.52
N ASN A 99 21.85 -32.81 33.89
CA ASN A 99 22.95 -32.59 32.94
C ASN A 99 23.48 -31.15 33.02
N PRO A 100 24.52 -30.90 33.84
CA PRO A 100 25.04 -29.55 34.10
C PRO A 100 25.56 -28.78 32.87
N PHE A 101 25.84 -29.46 31.75
CA PHE A 101 26.22 -28.79 30.50
C PHE A 101 25.08 -27.95 29.90
N LEU A 102 23.83 -28.23 30.27
CA LEU A 102 22.65 -27.46 29.84
C LEU A 102 22.62 -26.05 30.45
N ALA A 103 23.29 -25.83 31.59
CA ALA A 103 23.37 -24.51 32.23
C ALA A 103 24.05 -23.44 31.36
N LYS A 104 24.81 -23.85 30.32
CA LYS A 104 25.40 -22.93 29.33
C LYS A 104 24.35 -22.23 28.47
N TYR A 105 23.14 -22.79 28.36
CA TYR A 105 22.03 -22.22 27.59
C TYR A 105 21.15 -21.27 28.42
N LEU A 106 21.57 -20.92 29.64
CA LEU A 106 20.85 -19.95 30.49
C LEU A 106 21.05 -18.49 30.04
N ASP A 107 22.14 -18.22 29.31
CA ASP A 107 22.37 -16.94 28.60
C ASP A 107 21.48 -16.88 27.35
N LEU A 108 20.16 -16.94 27.54
CA LEU A 108 19.16 -16.98 26.48
C LEU A 108 18.71 -15.56 26.12
N ILE A 109 18.66 -15.27 24.81
CA ILE A 109 18.04 -14.04 24.31
C ILE A 109 16.56 -14.34 24.05
N LEU A 110 15.67 -13.63 24.75
CA LEU A 110 14.23 -13.77 24.57
C LEU A 110 13.79 -12.95 23.35
N TYR A 111 13.13 -13.60 22.40
CA TYR A 111 12.48 -12.98 21.25
C TYR A 111 10.96 -12.94 21.44
N GLN A 112 10.28 -12.04 20.73
CA GLN A 112 8.80 -12.06 20.70
C GLN A 112 8.31 -13.25 19.87
N ASP A 113 7.13 -13.78 20.21
CA ASP A 113 6.48 -14.89 19.48
C ASP A 113 6.36 -14.63 17.97
N ALA A 114 6.24 -13.35 17.57
CA ALA A 114 6.16 -12.92 16.17
C ALA A 114 7.47 -13.11 15.38
N ASP A 115 8.57 -13.44 16.04
CA ASP A 115 9.92 -13.59 15.48
C ASP A 115 10.41 -15.06 15.55
N LEU A 116 9.59 -15.97 16.08
CA LEU A 116 9.95 -17.35 16.40
C LEU A 116 9.35 -18.37 15.40
N GLY A 117 10.23 -19.16 14.77
CA GLY A 117 9.90 -20.39 14.02
C GLY A 117 8.76 -20.24 13.00
N ASP A 118 7.80 -21.17 13.04
CA ASP A 118 6.66 -21.24 12.11
C ASP A 118 5.67 -20.06 12.25
N THR A 119 5.75 -19.26 13.32
CA THR A 119 4.86 -18.09 13.56
C THR A 119 5.51 -16.79 13.07
N ALA A 120 6.78 -16.84 12.68
CA ALA A 120 7.56 -15.68 12.27
C ALA A 120 6.89 -14.91 11.12
N VAL A 121 6.88 -13.59 11.22
CA VAL A 121 6.45 -12.71 10.13
C VAL A 121 7.45 -12.73 8.99
N ASP A 122 6.97 -12.64 7.75
CA ASP A 122 7.85 -12.67 6.58
C ASP A 122 8.56 -11.33 6.34
N PHE A 123 7.96 -10.22 6.77
CA PHE A 123 8.54 -8.88 6.65
C PHE A 123 7.93 -7.90 7.65
N TYR A 124 8.69 -6.85 7.98
CA TYR A 124 8.24 -5.74 8.82
C TYR A 124 8.02 -4.50 7.96
N VAL A 125 6.93 -3.78 8.24
CA VAL A 125 6.70 -2.44 7.71
C VAL A 125 7.04 -1.44 8.80
N ARG A 126 8.11 -0.70 8.58
CA ARG A 126 8.70 0.26 9.49
C ARG A 126 8.15 1.64 9.19
N VAL A 127 7.39 2.20 10.13
CA VAL A 127 6.71 3.50 9.93
C VAL A 127 7.23 4.53 10.94
N PRO A 128 7.64 5.72 10.50
CA PRO A 128 8.04 6.81 11.39
C PRO A 128 6.94 7.17 12.39
N THR A 129 7.31 7.34 13.66
CA THR A 129 6.38 7.62 14.76
C THR A 129 5.67 8.98 14.67
N ASP A 130 6.20 9.90 13.85
CA ASP A 130 5.65 11.23 13.60
C ASP A 130 4.52 11.23 12.55
N ILE A 131 4.29 10.11 11.86
CA ILE A 131 3.23 10.00 10.86
C ILE A 131 1.92 9.58 11.52
N PHE A 132 0.90 10.41 11.37
CA PHE A 132 -0.47 10.05 11.73
C PHE A 132 -1.13 9.32 10.56
N TYR A 133 -1.38 8.02 10.73
CA TYR A 133 -2.08 7.20 9.74
C TYR A 133 -3.21 6.41 10.38
N ASN A 134 -4.19 6.03 9.57
CA ASN A 134 -5.22 5.08 9.97
C ASN A 134 -4.68 3.66 9.79
N GLU A 135 -4.59 2.91 10.88
CA GLU A 135 -4.07 1.54 10.88
C GLU A 135 -4.86 0.62 9.93
N TYR A 136 -6.18 0.78 9.83
CA TYR A 136 -7.01 -0.03 8.94
C TYR A 136 -6.74 0.24 7.47
N GLU A 137 -6.47 1.49 7.12
CA GLU A 137 -6.17 1.89 5.74
C GLU A 137 -4.79 1.36 5.31
N MET A 138 -3.81 1.46 6.21
CA MET A 138 -2.48 0.92 5.96
C MET A 138 -2.52 -0.61 5.81
N LYS A 139 -3.23 -1.30 6.70
CA LYS A 139 -3.44 -2.75 6.61
C LYS A 139 -4.12 -3.14 5.30
N TYR A 140 -5.19 -2.43 4.92
CA TYR A 140 -5.88 -2.66 3.64
C TYR A 140 -4.94 -2.52 2.45
N LEU A 141 -4.10 -1.47 2.41
CA LEU A 141 -3.15 -1.25 1.32
C LEU A 141 -2.11 -2.38 1.26
N ILE A 142 -1.54 -2.77 2.41
CA ILE A 142 -0.58 -3.87 2.47
C ILE A 142 -1.22 -5.18 2.02
N ASP A 143 -2.41 -5.50 2.52
CA ASP A 143 -3.15 -6.72 2.17
C ASP A 143 -3.56 -6.77 0.70
N PHE A 144 -3.82 -5.61 0.09
CA PHE A 144 -4.16 -5.52 -1.34
C PHE A 144 -2.99 -5.88 -2.26
N TYR A 145 -1.76 -5.44 -1.92
CA TYR A 145 -0.59 -5.66 -2.77
C TYR A 145 0.26 -6.88 -2.39
N LYS A 146 0.29 -7.27 -1.12
CA LYS A 146 1.12 -8.40 -0.67
C LYS A 146 0.67 -9.70 -1.33
N LEU A 147 1.58 -10.67 -1.38
CA LEU A 147 1.22 -12.05 -1.73
C LEU A 147 0.36 -12.65 -0.60
N ALA A 148 -0.69 -13.38 -0.97
CA ALA A 148 -1.67 -13.92 0.00
C ALA A 148 -1.03 -14.81 1.09
N SER A 149 0.08 -15.48 0.79
CA SER A 149 0.79 -16.34 1.75
C SER A 149 1.71 -15.59 2.71
N LYS A 150 1.92 -14.28 2.54
CA LYS A 150 2.89 -13.51 3.30
C LYS A 150 2.27 -12.84 4.53
N ARG A 151 2.96 -12.98 5.66
CA ARG A 151 2.64 -12.39 6.96
C ARG A 151 3.50 -11.16 7.19
N TYR A 152 2.93 -10.13 7.82
CA TYR A 152 3.64 -8.89 8.11
C TYR A 152 3.26 -8.35 9.47
N LEU A 153 4.15 -7.51 10.02
CA LEU A 153 3.89 -6.69 11.19
C LEU A 153 4.22 -5.24 10.88
N ILE A 154 3.40 -4.31 11.38
CA ILE A 154 3.69 -2.87 11.32
C ILE A 154 4.36 -2.49 12.62
N VAL A 155 5.54 -1.88 12.54
CA VAL A 155 6.34 -1.48 13.69
C VAL A 155 6.78 -0.03 13.57
N PRO A 156 6.88 0.70 14.68
CA PRO A 156 7.44 2.05 14.66
C PRO A 156 8.94 2.04 14.33
N LEU A 157 9.40 3.08 13.62
CA LEU A 157 10.80 3.46 13.47
C LEU A 157 11.31 4.23 14.68
#